data_AF-A0A8B6XB90-F1
#
_entry.id   AF-A0A8B6XB90-F1
#
_cell.length_a   1.000
_cell.length_b   1.000
_cell.length_c   1.000
_cell.angle_alpha   90.00
_cell.angle_beta   90.00
_cell.angle_gamma   90.00
#
_symmetry.space_group_name_H-M   'P 1'
#
loop_
_entity.id
_entity.type
_entity.pdbx_description
1 polymer ?
#
loop_
_entity_poly.entity_id
_entity_poly.type
_entity_poly.pdbx_seq_one_letter_code
_entity_poly.pdbx_strand_id
1 'polypeptide(L)'
;MVLIITLIMLTMLTMLGVIALRSATSEERIASNIRDRQLVFEYAESGLRKCQDALLAGTFTGTARARPTSADPNYWAVASNWNGNAAVVDYSPSSREFSVKCMAENIWLGTGQVGGGFLLESRYGYRATVRASRSDGGTEVMVQSVFPSL
;
A
#
# COMPACT_ATOMS: atom_id res chain seq x y z
N MET A 1 -49.00 -6.66 41.73
CA MET A 1 -49.10 -6.18 40.33
C MET A 1 -47.94 -5.26 39.93
N VAL A 2 -47.46 -4.39 40.82
CA VAL A 2 -46.30 -3.49 40.57
C VAL A 2 -45.03 -4.24 40.13
N LEU A 3 -44.72 -5.38 40.76
CA LEU A 3 -43.53 -6.18 40.47
C LEU A 3 -43.40 -6.62 38.99
N ILE A 4 -44.53 -6.93 38.35
CA ILE A 4 -44.55 -7.40 36.94
C ILE A 4 -44.23 -6.23 36.00
N ILE A 5 -44.82 -5.07 36.26
CA ILE A 5 -44.61 -3.86 35.45
C ILE A 5 -43.16 -3.38 35.55
N THR A 6 -42.58 -3.40 36.76
CA THR A 6 -41.18 -3.01 36.96
C THR A 6 -40.21 -3.96 36.26
N LEU A 7 -40.51 -5.26 36.25
CA LEU A 7 -39.67 -6.25 35.57
C LEU A 7 -39.68 -6.03 34.05
N ILE A 8 -40.85 -5.79 33.46
CA ILE A 8 -41.00 -5.52 32.02
C ILE A 8 -40.29 -4.22 31.62
N MET A 9 -40.40 -3.17 32.43
CA MET A 9 -39.71 -1.90 32.14
C MET A 9 -38.20 -2.06 32.25
N LEU A 10 -37.70 -2.78 33.26
CA LEU A 10 -36.28 -3.05 33.41
C LEU A 10 -35.74 -3.84 32.22
N THR A 11 -36.45 -4.88 31.78
CA THR A 11 -36.02 -5.67 30.62
C THR A 11 -36.01 -4.85 29.34
N MET A 12 -37.02 -4.00 29.11
CA MET A 12 -37.02 -3.07 27.97
C MET A 12 -35.80 -2.14 27.98
N LEU A 13 -35.47 -1.54 29.13
CA LEU A 13 -34.29 -0.68 29.26
C LEU A 13 -32.98 -1.45 29.00
N THR A 14 -32.86 -2.68 29.50
CA THR A 14 -31.67 -3.49 29.24
C THR A 14 -31.53 -3.83 27.75
N MET A 15 -32.62 -4.13 27.04
CA MET A 15 -32.57 -4.40 25.60
C MET A 15 -32.10 -3.18 24.82
N LEU A 16 -32.65 -2.00 25.12
CA LEU A 16 -32.21 -0.75 24.51
C LEU A 16 -30.73 -0.46 24.79
N GLY A 17 -30.30 -0.69 26.04
CA GLY A 17 -28.88 -0.58 26.42
C GLY A 17 -27.97 -1.52 25.63
N VAL A 18 -28.37 -2.78 25.47
CA VAL A 18 -27.60 -3.78 24.70
C VAL A 18 -27.52 -3.41 23.22
N ILE A 19 -28.61 -2.90 22.63
CA ILE A 19 -28.60 -2.46 21.23
C ILE A 19 -27.62 -1.30 21.02
N ALA A 20 -27.65 -0.29 21.90
CA ALA A 20 -26.73 0.85 21.82
C ALA A 20 -25.25 0.42 21.96
N LEU A 21 -24.95 -0.47 22.91
CA LEU A 21 -23.60 -1.02 23.09
C LEU A 21 -23.14 -1.82 21.85
N ARG A 22 -24.01 -2.63 21.26
CA ARG A 22 -23.68 -3.38 20.03
C ARG A 22 -23.34 -2.45 18.87
N SER A 23 -24.11 -1.38 18.67
CA SER A 23 -23.80 -0.37 17.64
C SER A 23 -22.44 0.27 17.89
N ALA A 24 -22.16 0.72 19.13
CA ALA A 24 -20.87 1.31 19.49
C ALA A 24 -19.68 0.36 19.24
N THR A 25 -19.81 -0.91 19.61
CA THR A 25 -18.74 -1.91 19.35
C THR A 25 -18.51 -2.16 17.85
N SER A 26 -19.55 -2.04 17.03
CA SER A 26 -19.41 -2.16 15.57
C SER A 26 -18.66 -0.95 15.00
N GLU A 27 -19.01 0.26 15.43
CA GLU A 27 -18.34 1.49 15.02
C GLU A 27 -16.87 1.50 15.44
N GLU A 28 -16.55 1.03 16.64
CA GLU A 28 -15.17 0.90 17.12
C GLU A 28 -14.34 -0.04 16.23
N ARG A 29 -14.90 -1.20 15.83
CA ARG A 29 -14.19 -2.14 14.94
C ARG A 29 -13.97 -1.55 13.54
N ILE A 30 -14.94 -0.80 13.01
CA ILE A 30 -14.77 -0.10 11.73
C ILE A 30 -13.70 0.99 11.86
N ALA A 31 -13.74 1.80 12.92
CA ALA A 31 -12.74 2.83 13.18
C ALA A 31 -11.33 2.24 13.32
N SER A 32 -11.19 1.11 14.01
CA SER A 32 -9.93 0.37 14.12
C SER A 32 -9.42 -0.09 12.75
N ASN A 33 -10.29 -0.67 11.91
CA ASN A 33 -9.89 -1.13 10.57
C ASN A 33 -9.45 0.02 9.66
N ILE A 34 -10.16 1.16 9.71
CA ILE A 34 -9.81 2.37 8.95
C ILE A 34 -8.45 2.90 9.42
N ARG A 35 -8.24 3.00 10.74
CA ARG A 35 -6.97 3.45 11.31
C ARG A 35 -5.81 2.54 10.89
N ASP A 36 -6.00 1.23 10.92
CA ASP A 36 -4.99 0.26 10.51
C ASP A 36 -4.63 0.40 9.03
N ARG A 37 -5.62 0.59 8.15
CA ARG A 37 -5.40 0.85 6.72
C ARG A 37 -4.66 2.16 6.47
N GLN A 38 -5.01 3.22 7.19
CA GLN A 38 -4.34 4.51 7.10
C GLN A 38 -2.86 4.41 7.50
N LEU A 39 -2.56 3.75 8.61
CA LEU A 39 -1.19 3.52 9.04
C LEU A 39 -0.38 2.74 7.99
N VAL A 40 -0.91 1.61 7.49
CA VAL A 40 -0.23 0.83 6.45
C VAL A 40 -0.01 1.66 5.17
N PHE A 41 -0.96 2.54 4.82
CA PHE A 41 -0.82 3.45 3.69
C PHE A 41 0.28 4.50 3.90
N GLU A 42 0.35 5.13 5.08
CA GLU A 42 1.44 6.07 5.43
C GLU A 42 2.83 5.40 5.35
N TYR A 43 2.94 4.15 5.82
CA TYR A 43 4.17 3.36 5.67
C TYR A 43 4.47 3.03 4.20
N ALA A 44 3.45 2.74 3.39
CA ALA A 44 3.61 2.51 1.96
C ALA A 44 4.13 3.77 1.24
N GLU A 45 3.59 4.94 1.53
CA GLU A 45 4.05 6.23 0.97
C GLU A 45 5.48 6.56 1.41
N SER A 46 5.81 6.35 2.68
CA SER A 46 7.16 6.53 3.20
C SER A 46 8.17 5.61 2.48
N GLY A 47 7.82 4.34 2.29
CA GLY A 47 8.62 3.40 1.52
C GLY A 47 8.75 3.79 0.05
N LEU A 48 7.68 4.29 -0.56
CA LEU A 48 7.66 4.75 -1.95
C LEU A 48 8.61 5.93 -2.15
N ARG A 49 8.58 6.90 -1.24
CA ARG A 49 9.48 8.05 -1.28
C ARG A 49 10.94 7.62 -1.17
N LYS A 50 11.28 6.76 -0.21
CA LYS A 50 12.64 6.23 -0.07
C LYS A 50 13.10 5.47 -1.31
N CYS A 51 12.22 4.66 -1.88
CA CYS A 51 12.52 3.90 -3.09
C CYS A 51 12.75 4.81 -4.30
N GLN A 52 11.93 5.85 -4.46
CA GLN A 52 12.09 6.86 -5.50
C GLN A 52 13.41 7.61 -5.34
N ASP A 53 13.73 8.08 -4.13
CA ASP A 53 14.97 8.78 -3.85
C ASP A 53 16.19 7.90 -4.17
N ALA A 54 16.14 6.61 -3.82
CA ALA A 54 17.20 5.65 -4.14
C ALA A 54 17.33 5.38 -5.65
N LEU A 55 16.21 5.32 -6.39
CA LEU A 55 16.23 5.14 -7.85
C LEU A 55 16.77 6.37 -8.57
N LEU A 56 16.38 7.57 -8.14
CA LEU A 56 16.87 8.83 -8.71
C LEU A 56 18.34 9.09 -8.37
N ALA A 57 18.79 8.70 -7.18
CA ALA A 57 20.19 8.81 -6.77
C ALA A 57 21.09 7.68 -7.33
N GLY A 58 20.52 6.67 -7.98
CA GLY A 58 21.26 5.50 -8.45
C GLY A 58 21.80 4.60 -7.33
N THR A 59 21.31 4.76 -6.10
CA THR A 59 21.73 3.98 -4.92
C THR A 59 20.78 2.83 -4.60
N PHE A 60 19.84 2.52 -5.49
CA PHE A 60 18.93 1.40 -5.33
C PHE A 60 19.74 0.09 -5.26
N THR A 61 19.61 -0.64 -4.15
CA THR A 61 20.43 -1.84 -3.89
C THR A 61 20.03 -3.04 -4.75
N GLY A 62 18.83 -2.99 -5.32
CA GLY A 62 18.34 -3.99 -6.27
C GLY A 62 18.65 -3.64 -7.72
N THR A 63 18.09 -4.40 -8.65
CA THR A 63 18.16 -4.14 -10.09
C THR A 63 16.76 -3.93 -10.64
N ALA A 64 16.44 -2.70 -11.07
CA ALA A 64 15.16 -2.40 -11.71
C ALA A 64 14.96 -3.31 -12.95
N ARG A 65 13.76 -3.86 -13.07
CA ARG A 65 13.44 -4.83 -14.14
C ARG A 65 12.64 -4.16 -15.26
N ALA A 66 12.90 -4.54 -16.51
CA ALA A 66 12.14 -4.00 -17.63
C ALA A 66 10.68 -4.40 -17.50
N ARG A 67 9.76 -3.43 -17.58
CA ARG A 67 8.33 -3.71 -17.57
C ARG A 67 8.00 -4.73 -18.69
N PRO A 68 7.21 -5.78 -18.41
CA PRO A 68 6.84 -6.74 -19.45
C PRO A 68 6.07 -6.03 -20.57
N THR A 69 6.45 -6.31 -21.81
CA THR A 69 5.84 -5.76 -23.04
C THR A 69 4.76 -6.67 -23.62
N SER A 70 4.63 -7.90 -23.11
CA SER A 70 3.63 -8.92 -23.47
C SER A 70 2.38 -8.85 -22.58
N ALA A 71 1.35 -9.65 -22.92
CA ALA A 71 0.12 -9.85 -22.15
C ALA A 71 0.32 -10.53 -20.77
N ASP A 72 1.55 -10.60 -20.28
CA ASP A 72 1.86 -11.15 -18.96
C ASP A 72 1.31 -10.23 -17.85
N PRO A 73 0.85 -10.80 -16.72
CA PRO A 73 0.55 -10.00 -15.55
C PRO A 73 1.80 -9.19 -15.17
N ASN A 74 1.61 -7.89 -14.90
CA ASN A 74 2.71 -7.04 -14.44
C ASN A 74 3.44 -7.74 -13.27
N TYR A 75 4.76 -7.60 -13.18
CA TYR A 75 5.54 -8.36 -12.18
C TYR A 75 5.08 -8.14 -10.74
N TRP A 76 4.60 -6.93 -10.43
CA TRP A 76 4.04 -6.59 -9.11
C TRP A 76 2.75 -7.35 -8.77
N ALA A 77 1.99 -7.81 -9.77
CA ALA A 77 0.72 -8.52 -9.56
C ALA A 77 0.94 -9.99 -9.17
N VAL A 78 2.11 -10.55 -9.47
CA VAL A 78 2.43 -11.94 -9.16
C VAL A 78 3.07 -12.01 -7.78
N ALA A 79 2.38 -12.63 -6.81
CA ALA A 79 2.80 -12.68 -5.41
C ALA A 79 4.22 -13.25 -5.20
N SER A 80 4.64 -14.24 -6.01
CA SER A 80 5.97 -14.83 -5.93
C SER A 80 7.11 -13.86 -6.27
N ASN A 81 6.85 -12.84 -7.09
CA ASN A 81 7.87 -11.87 -7.49
C ASN A 81 8.28 -10.93 -6.36
N TRP A 82 7.53 -10.88 -5.26
CA TRP A 82 7.85 -10.07 -4.08
C TRP A 82 8.90 -10.69 -3.16
N ASN A 83 9.37 -11.91 -3.46
CA ASN A 83 10.33 -12.64 -2.66
C ASN A 83 11.48 -13.16 -3.53
N GLY A 84 12.72 -12.90 -3.11
CA GLY A 84 13.92 -13.38 -3.81
C GLY A 84 14.18 -12.75 -5.18
N ASN A 85 13.47 -11.69 -5.54
CA ASN A 85 13.66 -10.98 -6.80
C ASN A 85 14.55 -9.75 -6.59
N ALA A 86 15.61 -9.61 -7.39
CA ALA A 86 16.53 -8.47 -7.31
C ALA A 86 15.86 -7.11 -7.61
N ALA A 87 14.69 -7.11 -8.27
CA ALA A 87 13.90 -5.90 -8.49
C ALA A 87 13.18 -5.41 -7.22
N VAL A 88 13.20 -6.19 -6.14
CA VAL A 88 12.51 -5.89 -4.88
C VAL A 88 13.51 -5.57 -3.78
N VAL A 89 13.31 -4.45 -3.10
CA VAL A 89 14.12 -4.01 -1.96
C VAL A 89 13.20 -3.78 -0.76
N ASP A 90 13.63 -4.25 0.42
CA ASP A 90 12.92 -4.07 1.68
C ASP A 90 13.27 -2.69 2.29
N TYR A 91 12.25 -1.87 2.53
CA TYR A 91 12.33 -0.57 3.21
C TYR A 91 11.58 -0.59 4.57
N SER A 92 11.39 -1.78 5.13
CA SER A 92 10.70 -1.99 6.40
C SER A 92 11.33 -1.14 7.53
N PRO A 93 10.51 -0.50 8.38
CA PRO A 93 10.99 0.20 9.57
C PRO A 93 11.64 -0.75 10.57
N SER A 94 12.36 -0.20 11.55
CA SER A 94 12.97 -1.00 12.63
C SER A 94 11.93 -1.73 13.49
N SER A 95 10.70 -1.24 13.54
CA SER A 95 9.57 -1.94 14.14
C SER A 95 9.18 -3.14 13.27
N ARG A 96 9.23 -4.34 13.84
CA ARG A 96 8.85 -5.61 13.17
C ARG A 96 7.35 -5.71 12.86
N GLU A 97 6.58 -4.66 13.10
CA GLU A 97 5.13 -4.65 12.95
C GLU A 97 4.70 -4.48 11.49
N PHE A 98 5.49 -3.78 10.67
CA PHE A 98 5.18 -3.48 9.27
C PHE A 98 6.30 -3.93 8.33
N SER A 99 5.94 -4.63 7.27
CA SER A 99 6.84 -5.00 6.18
C SER A 99 6.54 -4.11 4.98
N VAL A 100 7.54 -3.33 4.54
CA VAL A 100 7.44 -2.45 3.37
C VAL A 100 8.45 -2.91 2.34
N LYS A 101 7.97 -3.28 1.15
CA LYS A 101 8.81 -3.73 0.03
C LYS A 101 8.56 -2.84 -1.17
N CYS A 102 9.61 -2.45 -1.89
CA CYS A 102 9.49 -1.72 -3.15
C CYS A 102 9.98 -2.58 -4.30
N MET A 103 9.15 -2.76 -5.32
CA MET A 103 9.52 -3.30 -6.62
C MET A 103 9.78 -2.17 -7.60
N ALA A 104 10.99 -2.13 -8.17
CA ALA A 104 11.38 -1.16 -9.18
C ALA A 104 11.32 -1.77 -10.58
N GLU A 105 10.65 -1.07 -11.49
CA GLU A 105 10.59 -1.42 -12.91
C GLU A 105 11.09 -0.25 -13.76
N ASN A 106 11.88 -0.51 -14.79
CA ASN A 106 12.19 0.50 -15.79
C ASN A 106 11.11 0.51 -16.88
N ILE A 107 10.74 1.72 -17.28
CA ILE A 107 9.73 1.97 -18.30
C ILE A 107 10.28 2.88 -19.39
N TRP A 108 9.76 2.69 -20.59
CA TRP A 108 9.96 3.63 -21.68
C TRP A 108 8.82 4.65 -21.66
N LEU A 109 9.15 5.94 -21.56
CA LEU A 109 8.19 7.03 -21.45
C LEU A 109 7.86 7.67 -22.81
N GLY A 110 8.57 7.31 -23.87
CA GLY A 110 8.35 7.85 -25.20
C GLY A 110 9.64 8.32 -25.84
N THR A 111 9.49 8.86 -27.05
CA THR A 111 10.56 9.56 -27.76
C THR A 111 10.14 11.01 -27.95
N GLY A 112 10.98 11.96 -27.54
CA GLY A 112 10.74 13.39 -27.71
C GLY A 112 11.76 14.02 -28.66
N GLN A 113 11.35 15.03 -29.44
CA GLN A 113 12.30 15.79 -30.25
C GLN A 113 13.09 16.77 -29.38
N VAL A 114 14.41 16.81 -29.54
CA VAL A 114 15.27 17.80 -28.88
C VAL A 114 15.29 19.07 -29.73
N GLY A 115 14.97 20.20 -29.11
CA GLY A 115 15.03 21.59 -29.62
C GLY A 115 15.16 21.77 -31.14
N GLY A 116 14.04 22.01 -31.83
CA GLY A 116 14.01 22.52 -33.21
C GLY A 116 14.53 21.60 -34.32
N GLY A 117 14.83 20.32 -34.05
CA GLY A 117 15.43 19.40 -35.04
C GLY A 117 14.86 17.97 -35.08
N PHE A 118 15.33 17.21 -36.08
CA PHE A 118 15.04 15.80 -36.40
C PHE A 118 15.60 14.79 -35.39
N LEU A 119 16.31 15.24 -34.36
CA LEU A 119 16.89 14.36 -33.34
C LEU A 119 15.82 13.94 -32.33
N LEU A 120 15.69 12.62 -32.18
CA LEU A 120 14.74 11.94 -31.33
C LEU A 120 15.46 11.39 -30.08
N GLU A 121 15.08 11.87 -28.90
CA GLU A 121 15.60 11.41 -27.62
C GLU A 121 14.61 10.42 -26.98
N SER A 122 15.09 9.22 -26.66
CA SER A 122 14.30 8.25 -25.90
C SER A 122 14.28 8.64 -24.43
N ARG A 123 13.09 8.90 -23.89
CA ARG A 123 12.88 9.20 -22.48
C ARG A 123 12.61 7.91 -21.73
N TYR A 124 13.41 7.68 -20.68
CA TYR A 124 13.23 6.56 -19.77
C TYR A 124 12.66 7.05 -18.44
N GLY A 125 12.04 6.12 -17.73
CA GLY A 125 11.51 6.37 -16.40
C GLY A 125 11.51 5.11 -15.56
N TYR A 126 11.07 5.28 -14.34
CA TYR A 126 10.86 4.21 -13.40
C TYR A 126 9.40 4.14 -12.99
N ARG A 127 8.94 2.92 -12.75
CA ARG A 127 7.71 2.62 -12.03
C ARG A 127 8.08 1.93 -10.74
N ALA A 128 7.83 2.58 -9.63
CA ALA A 128 8.01 2.00 -8.32
C ALA A 128 6.64 1.52 -7.81
N THR A 129 6.54 0.23 -7.50
CA THR A 129 5.38 -0.34 -6.83
C THR A 129 5.78 -0.71 -5.41
N VAL A 130 5.14 -0.13 -4.41
CA VAL A 130 5.38 -0.46 -3.00
C VAL A 130 4.23 -1.26 -2.45
N ARG A 131 4.58 -2.32 -1.74
CA ARG A 131 3.67 -3.16 -0.97
C ARG A 131 4.01 -2.98 0.50
N ALA A 132 3.05 -2.47 1.27
CA ALA A 132 3.13 -2.45 2.72
C ALA A 132 2.11 -3.42 3.30
N SER A 133 2.55 -4.24 4.24
CA SER A 133 1.68 -5.17 4.96
C SER A 133 2.02 -5.15 6.44
N ARG A 134 1.01 -5.34 7.27
CA ARG A 134 1.26 -5.66 8.68
C ARG A 134 1.81 -7.08 8.80
N SER A 135 2.67 -7.30 9.78
CA SER A 135 3.33 -8.59 10.07
C SER A 135 2.36 -9.72 10.43
N ASP A 136 1.17 -9.39 10.91
CA ASP A 136 0.07 -10.31 11.18
C ASP A 136 -0.66 -10.81 9.90
N GLY A 137 -0.32 -10.25 8.74
CA GLY A 137 -0.95 -10.56 7.45
C GLY A 137 -2.37 -10.00 7.30
N GLY A 138 -2.84 -9.16 8.21
CA GLY A 138 -4.24 -8.70 8.24
C GLY A 138 -4.53 -7.59 7.23
N THR A 139 -3.70 -6.54 7.21
CA THR A 139 -3.89 -5.37 6.34
C THR A 139 -2.73 -5.22 5.37
N GLU A 140 -3.05 -5.13 4.09
CA GLU A 140 -2.11 -4.91 3.01
C GLU A 140 -2.58 -3.76 2.13
N VAL A 141 -1.65 -2.90 1.75
CA VAL A 141 -1.87 -1.78 0.83
C VAL A 141 -0.75 -1.76 -0.19
N MET A 142 -1.11 -1.53 -1.44
CA MET A 142 -0.16 -1.31 -2.53
C MET A 142 -0.32 0.10 -3.09
N VAL A 143 0.79 0.79 -3.27
CA VAL A 143 0.85 2.11 -3.91
C VAL A 143 1.82 2.06 -5.08
N GLN A 144 1.52 2.81 -6.14
CA GLN A 144 2.33 2.82 -7.36
C GLN A 144 2.56 4.25 -7.80
N SER A 145 3.80 4.55 -8.20
CA SER A 145 4.17 5.82 -8.80
C SER A 145 5.03 5.59 -10.04
N VAL A 146 4.89 6.49 -11.00
CA VAL A 146 5.64 6.52 -12.25
C VAL A 146 6.32 7.87 -12.35
N PHE A 147 7.64 7.88 -12.54
CA PHE A 147 8.44 9.11 -12.61
C PHE A 147 9.56 8.99 -13.66
N PRO A 148 9.97 10.10 -14.29
CA PRO A 148 11.08 10.10 -15.25
C PRO A 148 12.43 9.85 -14.56
N SER A 149 13.37 9.25 -15.29
CA SER A 149 14.78 9.28 -14.90
C SER A 149 15.33 10.67 -15.23
N LEU A 150 15.98 11.31 -14.27
CA LEU A 150 16.60 12.62 -14.44
C LEU A 150 17.81 12.58 -15.37
#